data_AF-A0A7S2I7S8-F1
#
_entry.id   AF-A0A7S2I7S8-F1
#
_cell.length_a   1.000
_cell.length_b   1.000
_cell.length_c   1.000
_cell.angle_alpha   90.00
_cell.angle_beta   90.00
_cell.angle_gamma   90.00
#
_symmetry.space_group_name_H-M   'P 1'
#
loop_
_entity.id
_entity.type
_entity.pdbx_description
1 polymer ?
#
loop_
_entity_poly.entity_id
_entity_poly.type
_entity_poly.pdbx_seq_one_letter_code
_entity_poly.pdbx_strand_id
1 'polypeptide(L)'
;QCCVVTWKDVPVVIRGIAVFFAIVEACVCHLFYQLSSFCFGTFNITDDINTLKVYGSDGLIKLPGAAALGASVFSLIGYFLLSRCVKKKRAGPEAERAKSLDVAEAGWKA
;
A
#
# COMPACT_ATOMS: atom_id res chain seq x y z
N GLN A 1 15.90 25.14 2.20
CA GLN A 1 15.46 23.86 2.81
C GLN A 1 14.43 23.22 1.89
N CYS A 2 14.82 22.13 1.21
CA CYS A 2 14.13 21.63 0.03
C CYS A 2 12.87 20.82 0.38
N CYS A 3 11.67 21.37 0.20
CA CYS A 3 10.41 20.66 -0.05
C CYS A 3 10.17 19.34 0.73
N VAL A 4 10.64 19.23 1.98
CA VAL A 4 10.45 18.02 2.79
C VAL A 4 9.08 18.13 3.45
N VAL A 5 8.08 17.50 2.86
CA VAL A 5 6.81 17.26 3.56
C VAL A 5 7.08 16.28 4.69
N THR A 6 6.95 16.77 5.93
CA THR A 6 7.11 15.98 7.13
C THR A 6 5.78 15.32 7.51
N TRP A 7 5.84 14.29 8.36
CA TRP A 7 4.64 13.65 8.88
C TRP A 7 3.70 14.62 9.60
N LYS A 8 4.25 15.66 10.24
CA LYS A 8 3.48 16.69 10.95
C LYS A 8 2.61 17.53 9.99
N ASP A 9 3.01 17.64 8.73
CA ASP A 9 2.30 18.42 7.71
C ASP A 9 1.06 17.69 7.17
N VAL A 10 0.90 16.39 7.47
CA VAL A 10 -0.25 15.58 7.04
C VAL A 10 -1.42 15.81 8.03
N PRO A 11 -2.64 16.05 7.53
CA PRO A 11 -3.83 16.18 8.39
C PRO A 11 -3.98 14.99 9.34
N VAL A 12 -4.38 15.26 10.60
CA VAL A 12 -4.52 14.23 11.65
C VAL A 12 -5.42 13.08 11.19
N VAL A 13 -6.53 13.39 10.51
CA VAL A 13 -7.48 12.39 9.99
C VAL A 13 -6.80 11.42 9.01
N ILE A 14 -6.02 11.94 8.06
CA ILE A 14 -5.32 11.12 7.06
C ILE A 14 -4.22 10.27 7.74
N ARG A 15 -3.53 10.82 8.75
CA ARG A 15 -2.58 10.05 9.55
C ARG A 15 -3.27 8.90 10.28
N GLY A 16 -4.41 9.17 10.92
CA GLY A 16 -5.20 8.14 11.60
C GLY A 16 -5.64 7.03 10.66
N ILE A 17 -6.16 7.39 9.48
CA ILE A 17 -6.55 6.43 8.44
C ILE A 17 -5.34 5.60 7.97
N ALA A 18 -4.21 6.25 7.68
CA ALA A 18 -3.01 5.55 7.23
C ALA A 18 -2.45 4.58 8.29
N VAL A 19 -2.42 4.99 9.56
CA VAL A 19 -1.98 4.13 10.68
C VAL A 19 -2.94 2.96 10.87
N PHE A 20 -4.26 3.22 10.84
CA PHE A 20 -5.27 2.17 10.95
C PHE A 20 -5.09 1.10 9.86
N PHE A 21 -4.97 1.51 8.60
CA PHE A 21 -4.76 0.55 7.50
C PHE A 21 -3.41 -0.15 7.56
N ALA A 22 -2.35 0.52 8.02
CA ALA A 22 -1.06 -0.13 8.25
C ALA A 22 -1.14 -1.22 9.34
N ILE A 23 -1.92 -0.99 10.41
CA ILE A 23 -2.17 -1.98 11.45
C ILE A 23 -2.96 -3.17 10.89
N VAL A 24 -4.03 -2.90 10.12
CA VAL A 24 -4.81 -3.96 9.46
C VAL A 24 -3.91 -4.83 8.57
N GLU A 25 -3.05 -4.21 7.75
CA GLU A 25 -2.11 -4.94 6.91
C GLU A 25 -1.12 -5.78 7.73
N ALA A 26 -0.57 -5.21 8.81
CA ALA A 26 0.31 -5.95 9.71
C ALA A 26 -0.38 -7.17 10.33
N CYS A 27 -1.65 -7.04 10.71
CA CYS A 27 -2.46 -8.16 11.20
C CYS A 27 -2.68 -9.23 10.12
N VAL A 28 -2.95 -8.84 8.88
CA VAL A 28 -3.09 -9.78 7.75
C VAL A 28 -1.78 -10.53 7.50
N CYS A 29 -0.65 -9.82 7.43
CA CYS A 29 0.67 -10.42 7.30
C CYS A 29 0.97 -11.41 8.43
N HIS A 30 0.65 -11.03 9.67
CA HIS A 30 0.85 -11.90 10.83
C HIS A 30 -0.04 -13.15 10.76
N LEU A 31 -1.29 -13.00 10.32
CA LEU A 31 -2.23 -14.09 10.14
C LEU A 31 -1.77 -15.06 9.04
N PHE A 32 -1.25 -14.57 7.91
CA PHE A 32 -0.66 -15.43 6.89
C PHE A 32 0.62 -16.13 7.34
N TYR A 33 1.43 -15.48 8.17
CA TYR A 33 2.66 -16.07 8.68
C TYR A 33 2.38 -17.18 9.71
N GLN A 34 1.51 -16.92 10.69
CA GLN A 34 1.25 -17.85 11.79
C GLN A 34 0.20 -18.92 11.46
N LEU A 35 -0.80 -18.58 10.64
CA LEU A 35 -1.98 -19.40 10.37
C LEU A 35 -2.13 -19.68 8.88
N SER A 36 -1.01 -19.92 8.19
CA SER A 36 -1.01 -20.25 6.76
C SER A 36 -1.89 -21.44 6.43
N SER A 37 -1.86 -22.50 7.25
CA SER A 37 -2.70 -23.70 7.09
C SER A 37 -4.21 -23.44 7.26
N PHE A 38 -4.59 -22.39 7.98
CA PHE A 38 -5.97 -21.95 8.13
C PHE A 38 -6.44 -21.11 6.93
N CYS A 39 -5.52 -20.38 6.30
CA CYS A 39 -5.82 -19.46 5.19
C CYS A 39 -5.71 -20.14 3.82
N PHE A 40 -4.81 -21.10 3.71
CA PHE A 40 -4.46 -21.79 2.47
C PHE A 40 -4.70 -23.29 2.60
N GLY A 41 -5.14 -23.90 1.50
CA GLY A 41 -5.13 -25.34 1.34
C GLY A 41 -3.71 -25.87 1.15
N THR A 42 -3.52 -27.15 1.42
CA THR A 42 -2.29 -27.86 1.08
C THR A 42 -2.42 -28.45 -0.32
N PHE A 43 -1.44 -28.21 -1.18
CA PHE A 43 -1.35 -28.83 -2.50
C PHE A 43 -0.06 -29.64 -2.56
N ASN A 44 -0.17 -30.89 -3.00
CA ASN A 44 0.98 -31.75 -3.20
C ASN A 44 1.36 -31.77 -4.68
N ILE A 45 2.65 -31.84 -5.01
CA ILE A 45 3.13 -31.81 -6.40
C ILE A 45 2.59 -32.99 -7.23
N THR A 46 2.19 -34.08 -6.56
CA THR A 46 1.60 -35.28 -7.16
C THR A 46 0.12 -35.14 -7.50
N ASP A 47 -0.55 -34.09 -7.02
CA ASP A 47 -1.99 -33.90 -7.22
C ASP A 47 -2.27 -33.40 -8.65
N ASP A 48 -3.34 -33.92 -9.27
CA ASP A 48 -3.72 -33.54 -10.63
C ASP A 48 -4.21 -32.08 -10.68
N ILE A 49 -3.46 -31.24 -11.38
CA ILE A 49 -3.74 -29.80 -11.58
C ILE A 49 -5.16 -29.57 -12.12
N ASN A 50 -5.70 -30.49 -12.92
CA ASN A 50 -7.03 -30.35 -13.50
C ASN A 50 -8.16 -30.49 -12.49
N THR A 51 -7.87 -31.03 -11.30
CA THR A 51 -8.85 -31.19 -10.20
C THR A 51 -8.73 -30.10 -9.13
N LEU A 52 -7.76 -29.19 -9.28
CA LEU A 52 -7.47 -28.18 -8.28
C LEU A 52 -8.58 -27.12 -8.19
N LYS A 53 -9.24 -27.04 -7.04
CA LYS A 53 -10.17 -25.96 -6.75
C LYS A 53 -9.40 -24.76 -6.23
N VAL A 54 -9.56 -23.60 -6.87
CA VAL A 54 -8.89 -22.36 -6.43
C VAL A 54 -9.53 -21.83 -5.14
N TYR A 55 -10.85 -21.94 -5.01
CA TYR A 55 -11.63 -21.44 -3.87
C TYR A 55 -12.50 -22.54 -3.26
N GLY A 56 -12.69 -22.51 -1.95
CA GLY A 56 -13.57 -23.43 -1.21
C GLY A 56 -12.95 -23.89 0.12
N SER A 57 -13.66 -24.73 0.86
CA SER A 57 -13.15 -25.38 2.08
C SER A 57 -11.88 -26.19 1.80
N ASP A 58 -11.86 -26.86 0.65
CA ASP A 58 -10.75 -27.69 0.15
C ASP A 58 -10.00 -27.01 -1.00
N GLY A 59 -10.22 -25.70 -1.18
CA GLY A 59 -9.55 -24.92 -2.21
C GLY A 59 -8.15 -24.49 -1.80
N LEU A 60 -7.35 -24.07 -2.77
CA LEU A 60 -6.03 -23.49 -2.54
C LEU A 60 -6.10 -22.27 -1.61
N ILE A 61 -7.13 -21.43 -1.79
CA ILE A 61 -7.43 -20.30 -0.92
C ILE A 61 -8.74 -20.60 -0.19
N LYS A 62 -8.65 -20.72 1.14
CA LYS A 62 -9.82 -20.87 2.00
C LYS A 62 -10.51 -19.53 2.19
N LEU A 63 -11.78 -19.56 2.59
CA LEU A 63 -12.59 -18.35 2.78
C LEU A 63 -11.95 -17.30 3.72
N PRO A 64 -11.30 -17.68 4.85
CA PRO A 64 -10.56 -16.74 5.68
C PRO A 64 -9.36 -16.11 4.96
N GLY A 65 -8.64 -16.89 4.16
CA GLY A 65 -7.52 -16.40 3.35
C GLY A 65 -7.97 -15.40 2.28
N ALA A 66 -9.09 -15.69 1.61
CA ALA A 66 -9.69 -14.77 0.65
C ALA A 66 -10.17 -13.47 1.30
N ALA A 67 -10.77 -13.53 2.49
CA ALA A 67 -11.19 -12.36 3.25
C ALA A 67 -9.98 -11.51 3.68
N ALA A 68 -8.91 -12.14 4.17
CA ALA A 68 -7.68 -11.46 4.54
C ALA A 68 -6.97 -10.82 3.33
N LEU A 69 -6.96 -11.49 2.18
CA LEU A 69 -6.47 -10.91 0.91
C LEU A 69 -7.31 -9.69 0.50
N GLY A 70 -8.64 -9.77 0.62
CA GLY A 70 -9.53 -8.64 0.37
C GLY A 70 -9.24 -7.45 1.30
N ALA A 71 -9.02 -7.72 2.59
CA ALA A 71 -8.63 -6.70 3.56
C ALA A 71 -7.26 -6.08 3.22
N SER A 72 -6.31 -6.85 2.72
CA SER A 72 -5.00 -6.35 2.29
C SER A 72 -5.12 -5.44 1.06
N VAL A 73 -5.91 -5.81 0.06
CA VAL A 73 -6.18 -4.91 -1.09
C VAL A 73 -6.88 -3.63 -0.63
N PHE A 74 -7.79 -3.73 0.32
CA PHE A 74 -8.49 -2.57 0.87
C PHE A 74 -7.55 -1.66 1.69
N SER A 75 -6.53 -2.21 2.35
CA SER A 75 -5.54 -1.43 3.11
C SER A 75 -4.73 -0.47 2.22
N LEU A 76 -4.59 -0.78 0.93
CA LEU A 76 -3.94 0.08 -0.06
C LEU A 76 -4.63 1.44 -0.22
N ILE A 77 -5.91 1.56 0.15
CA ILE A 77 -6.63 2.84 0.14
C ILE A 77 -5.96 3.82 1.12
N GLY A 78 -5.55 3.36 2.31
CA GLY A 78 -4.86 4.20 3.28
C GLY A 78 -3.55 4.77 2.73
N TYR A 79 -2.77 3.91 2.06
CA TYR A 79 -1.55 4.31 1.38
C TYR A 79 -1.84 5.29 0.23
N PHE A 80 -2.86 5.01 -0.58
CA PHE A 80 -3.24 5.87 -1.71
C PHE A 80 -3.65 7.27 -1.25
N LEU A 81 -4.48 7.38 -0.23
CA LEU A 81 -4.91 8.66 0.34
C LEU A 81 -3.73 9.46 0.90
N LEU A 82 -2.84 8.80 1.64
CA LEU A 82 -1.62 9.42 2.14
C LEU A 82 -0.73 9.91 0.99
N SER A 83 -0.48 9.07 -0.01
CA SER A 83 0.34 9.40 -1.19
C SER A 83 -0.23 10.60 -1.95
N ARG A 84 -1.55 10.63 -2.18
CA ARG A 84 -2.23 11.77 -2.82
C ARG A 84 -2.10 13.05 -1.99
N CYS A 85 -2.25 12.97 -0.67
CA CYS A 85 -2.09 14.12 0.22
C CYS A 85 -0.67 14.69 0.16
N VAL A 86 0.34 13.82 0.24
CA VAL A 86 1.76 14.21 0.17
C VAL A 86 2.08 14.82 -1.20
N LYS A 87 1.63 14.19 -2.29
CA LYS A 87 1.80 14.74 -3.66
C LYS A 87 1.19 16.14 -3.80
N LYS A 88 -0.04 16.33 -3.33
CA LYS A 88 -0.71 17.65 -3.38
C LYS A 88 0.06 18.71 -2.58
N LYS A 89 0.61 18.35 -1.43
CA LYS A 89 1.41 19.26 -0.59
C LYS A 89 2.79 19.57 -1.17
N ARG A 90 3.37 18.67 -1.97
CA ARG A 90 4.64 18.90 -2.67
C ARG A 90 4.51 19.74 -3.94
N ALA A 91 3.37 19.67 -4.63
CA ALA A 91 3.17 20.32 -5.92
C ALA A 91 3.42 21.85 -5.90
N GLY A 92 3.02 22.56 -4.84
CA GLY A 92 3.26 24.00 -4.71
C GLY A 92 4.75 24.33 -4.55
N PRO A 93 5.43 23.81 -3.51
CA PRO A 93 6.87 24.00 -3.33
C PRO A 93 7.73 23.55 -4.51
N GLU A 94 7.35 22.47 -5.20
CA GLU A 94 8.02 22.00 -6.41
C GLU A 94 7.88 22.99 -7.57
N ALA A 95 6.69 23.57 -7.77
CA ALA A 95 6.47 24.59 -8.80
C ALA A 95 7.28 25.87 -8.55
N GLU A 96 7.35 26.33 -7.30
CA GLU A 96 8.15 27.51 -6.95
C GLU A 96 9.66 27.26 -7.11
N ARG A 97 10.12 26.05 -6.83
CA ARG A 97 11.51 25.66 -7.06
C ARG A 97 11.83 25.51 -8.55
N ALA A 98 10.90 25.02 -9.36
CA ALA A 98 11.07 24.96 -10.80
C ALA A 98 11.29 26.38 -11.39
N LYS A 99 10.48 27.36 -10.96
CA LYS A 99 10.65 28.76 -11.38
C LYS A 99 12.02 29.34 -11.03
N SER A 100 12.55 29.06 -9.83
CA SER A 100 13.88 29.57 -9.44
C SER A 100 15.02 28.90 -10.21
N LEU A 101 14.84 27.64 -10.59
CA LEU A 101 15.75 26.93 -11.49
C LEU A 101 15.71 27.51 -12.91
N ASP A 102 14.54 27.81 -13.46
CA ASP A 102 14.40 28.40 -14.80
C ASP A 102 15.16 29.74 -14.91
N VAL A 103 15.08 30.58 -13.87
CA VAL A 103 15.81 31.85 -13.80
C VAL A 103 17.32 31.64 -13.74
N ALA A 104 17.79 30.67 -12.94
CA ALA A 104 19.21 30.35 -12.84
C ALA A 104 19.74 29.74 -14.16
N GLU A 105 18.96 28.89 -14.81
CA GLU A 105 19.29 28.27 -16.09
C GLU A 105 19.41 29.30 -17.21
N ALA A 106 18.52 30.29 -17.25
CA ALA A 106 18.63 31.41 -18.18
C ALA A 106 19.94 32.21 -18.00
N GLY A 107 20.40 32.36 -16.75
CA GLY A 107 21.67 33.02 -16.45
C GLY A 107 22.92 32.22 -16.79
N TRP A 108 22.85 30.88 -16.83
CA TRP A 108 23.99 30.01 -17.16
C TRP A 108 24.09 29.64 -18.65
N LYS A 109 22.98 29.77 -19.39
CA LYS A 109 22.93 29.53 -20.84
C LYS A 109 23.23 30.77 -21.69
N ALA A 110 23.33 31.94 -21.08
CA ALA A 110 23.77 33.20 -21.70
C ALA A 110 25.29 33.28 -21.73
#